data_AF-A0A7C1KM54-F1
#
_entry.id   AF-A0A7C1KM54-F1
#
_cell.length_a   1.000
_cell.length_b   1.000
_cell.length_c   1.000
_cell.angle_alpha   90.00
_cell.angle_beta   90.00
_cell.angle_gamma   90.00
#
_symmetry.space_group_name_H-M   'P 1'
#
loop_
_entity.id
_entity.type
_entity.pdbx_description
1 polymer ?
#
loop_
_entity_poly.entity_id
_entity_poly.type
_entity_poly.pdbx_seq_one_letter_code
_entity_poly.pdbx_strand_id
1 'polypeptide(L)'
;MLISTVNTESLFSACHRYYDFTHEVGFTPHSLSQVLYFTGFTDVKVFPKEPYVHGVKSTVRWLLWKGIKQFIRFYLLVETGSSGDGVYTQTMYAVGRK
;
A
#
# COMPACT_ATOMS: atom_id res chain seq x y z
N MET A 1 10.66 -3.99 -13.76
CA MET A 1 9.80 -2.79 -13.70
C MET A 1 9.55 -2.43 -12.24
N LEU A 2 9.64 -1.14 -11.91
CA LEU A 2 9.28 -0.59 -10.59
C LEU A 2 8.22 0.50 -10.82
N ILE A 3 7.06 0.36 -10.19
CA ILE A 3 5.96 1.35 -10.24
C ILE A 3 5.64 1.79 -8.82
N SER A 4 5.39 3.08 -8.62
CA SER A 4 4.83 3.63 -7.38
C SER A 4 3.47 4.22 -7.68
N THR A 5 2.44 3.85 -6.93
CA THR A 5 1.06 4.35 -7.13
C THR A 5 0.28 4.44 -5.81
N VAL A 6 -0.89 5.06 -5.86
CA VAL A 6 -1.82 5.16 -4.73
C VAL A 6 -2.45 3.79 -4.50
N ASN A 7 -2.46 3.35 -3.24
CA ASN A 7 -3.12 2.14 -2.80
C ASN A 7 -4.57 2.46 -2.40
N THR A 8 -5.54 2.12 -3.22
CA THR A 8 -6.96 2.38 -2.95
C THR A 8 -7.57 1.45 -1.90
N GLU A 9 -6.89 0.39 -1.49
CA GLU A 9 -7.34 -0.50 -0.40
C GLU A 9 -7.09 0.14 0.99
N SER A 10 -6.18 1.12 1.09
CA SER A 10 -5.89 1.78 2.36
C SER A 10 -7.06 2.65 2.82
N LEU A 11 -7.35 2.62 4.13
CA LEU A 11 -8.44 3.39 4.77
C LEU A 11 -8.40 4.89 4.45
N PHE A 12 -7.19 5.46 4.31
CA PHE A 12 -7.00 6.89 4.04
C PHE A 12 -6.50 7.16 2.61
N SER A 13 -6.70 6.22 1.69
CA SER A 13 -6.24 6.33 0.30
C SER A 13 -6.87 7.50 -0.46
N ALA A 14 -8.14 7.81 -0.18
CA ALA A 14 -8.88 8.91 -0.79
C ALA A 14 -8.17 10.25 -0.60
N CYS A 15 -7.56 10.49 0.57
CA CYS A 15 -6.80 11.72 0.82
C CYS A 15 -5.63 11.89 -0.15
N HIS A 16 -4.99 10.80 -0.57
CA HIS A 16 -3.87 10.86 -1.52
C HIS A 16 -4.33 10.81 -2.98
N ARG A 17 -5.43 10.10 -3.29
CA ARG A 17 -6.02 10.05 -4.63
C ARG A 17 -6.59 11.40 -5.05
N TYR A 18 -7.32 12.06 -4.16
CA TYR A 18 -7.97 13.34 -4.44
C TYR A 18 -7.10 14.56 -4.12
N TYR A 19 -5.84 14.35 -3.71
CA TYR A 19 -4.89 15.45 -3.57
C TYR A 19 -4.58 16.11 -4.91
N ASP A 20 -4.61 15.33 -5.99
CA ASP A 20 -4.37 15.76 -7.35
C ASP A 20 -5.54 15.32 -8.24
N PHE A 21 -6.25 16.29 -8.81
CA PHE A 21 -7.44 16.06 -9.62
C PHE A 21 -7.16 15.29 -10.92
N THR A 22 -5.90 15.20 -11.36
CA THR A 22 -5.50 14.46 -12.56
C THR A 22 -5.49 12.94 -12.37
N HIS A 23 -5.65 12.44 -11.14
CA HIS A 23 -5.73 11.00 -10.88
C HIS A 23 -7.05 10.42 -11.38
N GLU A 24 -7.01 9.79 -12.55
CA GLU A 24 -8.18 9.11 -13.13
C GLU A 24 -8.42 7.74 -12.47
N VAL A 25 -7.36 6.96 -12.28
CA VAL A 25 -7.42 5.56 -11.82
C VAL A 25 -6.63 5.36 -10.53
N GLY A 26 -7.12 4.50 -9.64
CA GLY A 26 -6.38 4.03 -8.48
C GLY A 26 -6.38 2.50 -8.43
N PHE A 27 -5.35 1.91 -7.82
CA PHE A 27 -5.16 0.46 -7.79
C PHE A 27 -5.15 -0.08 -6.36
N THR A 28 -5.66 -1.30 -6.19
CA THR A 28 -5.39 -2.14 -5.01
C THR A 28 -4.15 -2.99 -5.30
N PRO A 29 -3.49 -3.57 -4.29
CA PRO A 29 -2.36 -4.46 -4.51
C PRO A 29 -2.73 -5.64 -5.43
N HIS A 30 -3.94 -6.18 -5.25
CA HIS A 30 -4.50 -7.21 -6.11
C HIS A 30 -4.68 -6.74 -7.56
N SER A 31 -5.36 -5.62 -7.81
CA SER A 31 -5.65 -5.17 -9.17
C SER A 31 -4.39 -4.74 -9.93
N LEU A 32 -3.43 -4.11 -9.24
CA LEU A 32 -2.13 -3.80 -9.83
C LEU A 32 -1.37 -5.07 -10.23
N SER A 33 -1.40 -6.10 -9.37
CA SER A 33 -0.75 -7.37 -9.66
C SER A 33 -1.35 -8.05 -10.88
N GLN A 34 -2.68 -8.08 -10.99
CA GLN A 34 -3.39 -8.65 -12.14
C GLN A 34 -3.00 -7.97 -13.46
N VAL A 35 -2.95 -6.63 -13.48
CA VAL A 35 -2.53 -5.88 -14.68
C VAL A 35 -1.08 -6.19 -15.07
N LEU A 36 -0.18 -6.29 -14.09
CA LEU A 36 1.22 -6.62 -14.35
C LEU A 36 1.39 -8.05 -14.87
N TYR A 37 0.65 -9.01 -14.31
CA TYR A 37 0.64 -10.38 -14.85
C TYR A 37 0.09 -10.42 -16.28
N PHE A 38 -1.01 -9.71 -16.55
CA PHE A 38 -1.61 -9.67 -17.88
C PHE A 38 -0.68 -9.06 -18.94
N THR A 39 0.17 -8.11 -18.56
CA THR A 39 1.17 -7.49 -19.46
C THR A 39 2.44 -8.32 -19.65
N GLY A 40 2.52 -9.51 -19.05
CA GLY A 40 3.62 -10.45 -19.21
C GLY A 40 4.77 -10.27 -18.22
N PHE A 41 4.56 -9.55 -17.11
CA PHE A 41 5.50 -9.58 -15.99
C PHE A 41 5.30 -10.83 -15.13
N THR A 42 6.40 -11.35 -14.61
CA THR A 42 6.46 -12.46 -13.66
C THR A 42 7.05 -11.99 -12.32
N ASP A 43 6.90 -12.78 -11.26
CA ASP A 43 7.35 -12.47 -9.90
C ASP A 43 6.87 -11.09 -9.41
N VAL A 44 5.59 -10.76 -9.65
CA VAL A 44 5.02 -9.47 -9.26
C VAL A 44 4.85 -9.42 -7.75
N LYS A 45 5.50 -8.46 -7.11
CA LYS A 45 5.42 -8.23 -5.65
C LYS A 45 5.03 -6.78 -5.38
N VAL A 46 4.02 -6.59 -4.54
CA VAL A 46 3.57 -5.28 -4.08
C VAL A 46 3.98 -5.06 -2.64
N PHE A 47 4.49 -3.87 -2.35
CA PHE A 47 5.02 -3.52 -1.05
C PHE A 47 4.44 -2.19 -0.55
N PRO A 48 4.22 -2.08 0.77
CA PRO A 48 3.81 -0.82 1.38
C PRO A 48 4.97 0.17 1.44
N LYS A 49 4.67 1.46 1.22
CA LYS A 49 5.62 2.56 1.42
C LYS A 49 5.61 3.01 2.88
N GLU A 50 6.24 2.22 3.75
CA GLU A 50 6.32 2.50 5.19
C GLU A 50 7.26 3.68 5.50
N PRO A 51 7.10 4.36 6.66
CA PRO A 51 8.00 5.44 7.08
C PRO A 51 9.45 4.97 7.17
N TYR A 52 10.37 5.68 6.50
CA TYR A 52 11.80 5.33 6.54
C TYR A 52 12.49 5.91 7.78
N VAL A 53 13.32 5.10 8.46
CA VAL A 53 14.06 5.50 9.66
C VAL A 53 15.37 6.19 9.24
N HIS A 54 15.51 7.48 9.55
CA HIS A 54 16.71 8.28 9.23
C HIS A 54 17.23 9.09 10.42
N GLY A 55 16.74 8.80 11.63
CA GLY A 55 17.10 9.50 12.87
C GLY A 55 16.08 9.27 13.97
N VAL A 56 16.38 9.70 15.20
CA VAL A 56 15.59 9.40 16.42
C VAL A 56 14.11 9.75 16.26
N LYS A 57 13.79 10.94 15.73
CA LYS A 57 12.40 11.35 15.47
C LYS A 57 11.69 10.42 14.47
N SER A 58 12.40 9.96 13.44
CA SER A 58 11.82 9.04 12.45
C SER A 58 11.67 7.62 13.01
N THR A 59 12.54 7.20 13.94
CA THR A 59 12.41 5.93 14.66
C THR A 59 11.15 5.91 15.51
N VAL A 60 10.86 6.99 16.25
CA VAL A 60 9.62 7.11 17.04
C VAL A 60 8.39 7.04 16.12
N ARG A 61 8.41 7.77 15.00
CA ARG A 61 7.34 7.73 14.00
C ARG A 61 7.13 6.32 13.42
N TRP A 62 8.22 5.62 13.13
CA TRP A 62 8.16 4.24 12.63
C TRP A 62 7.57 3.28 13.67
N LEU A 63 7.96 3.41 14.94
CA LEU A 63 7.42 2.59 16.03
C LEU A 63 5.92 2.83 16.22
N LEU A 64 5.50 4.09 16.27
CA LEU A 64 4.07 4.46 16.33
C LEU A 64 3.31 3.89 15.13
N TRP A 65 3.89 3.97 13.93
CA TRP A 65 3.30 3.40 12.72
C TRP A 65 3.09 1.88 12.82
N LYS A 66 4.03 1.13 13.41
CA LYS A 66 3.84 -0.32 13.63
C LYS A 66 2.66 -0.61 14.56
N GLY A 67 2.45 0.21 15.59
CA GLY A 67 1.27 0.11 16.45
C GLY A 67 -0.03 0.36 15.69
N ILE A 68 -0.09 1.45 14.91
CA ILE A 68 -1.25 1.79 14.07
C ILE A 68 -1.53 0.69 13.05
N LYS A 69 -0.48 0.12 12.43
CA LYS A 69 -0.60 -0.99 11.48
C LYS A 69 -1.31 -2.19 12.10
N GLN A 70 -0.96 -2.54 13.33
CA GLN A 70 -1.58 -3.67 14.03
C GLN A 70 -3.04 -3.36 14.38
N PHE A 71 -3.35 -2.13 14.75
CA PHE A 71 -4.73 -1.70 15.01
C PHE A 71 -5.60 -1.76 13.75
N ILE A 72 -5.12 -1.24 12.61
CA ILE A 72 -5.83 -1.32 11.31
C ILE A 72 -6.06 -2.78 10.92
N ARG A 73 -5.04 -3.63 11.08
CA ARG A 73 -5.16 -5.07 10.81
C ARG A 73 -6.22 -5.72 11.67
N PHE A 74 -6.26 -5.40 12.96
CA PHE A 74 -7.27 -5.91 13.89
C PHE A 74 -8.67 -5.44 13.49
N TYR A 75 -8.83 -4.15 13.20
CA TYR A 75 -10.07 -3.56 12.74
C TYR A 75 -10.62 -4.29 11.48
N LEU A 76 -9.79 -4.47 10.45
CA LEU A 76 -10.19 -5.18 9.23
C LEU A 76 -10.51 -6.66 9.47
N LEU A 77 -9.78 -7.31 10.38
CA LEU A 77 -10.08 -8.68 10.77
C LEU A 77 -11.46 -8.79 11.43
N VAL A 78 -11.81 -7.83 12.28
CA VAL A 78 -13.14 -7.77 12.92
C VAL A 78 -14.23 -7.45 11.90
N GLU A 79 -14.00 -6.49 11.00
CA GLU A 79 -15.01 -6.03 10.04
C GLU A 79 -15.24 -7.02 8.89
N THR A 80 -14.17 -7.54 8.29
CA THR A 80 -14.22 -8.30 7.03
C THR A 80 -13.81 -9.76 7.21
N GLY A 81 -13.33 -10.16 8.39
CA GLY A 81 -12.79 -11.51 8.63
C GLY A 81 -11.42 -11.76 7.96
N SER A 82 -10.85 -10.74 7.31
CA SER A 82 -9.58 -10.82 6.59
C SER A 82 -8.73 -9.60 6.90
N SER A 83 -7.42 -9.79 6.95
CA SER A 83 -6.45 -8.71 7.11
C SER A 83 -6.13 -7.97 5.79
N GLY A 84 -6.75 -8.35 4.67
CA GLY A 84 -6.39 -7.85 3.33
C GLY A 84 -4.97 -8.27 2.90
N ASP A 85 -4.40 -7.56 1.93
CA ASP A 85 -3.07 -7.87 1.36
C ASP A 85 -1.89 -7.41 2.26
N GLY A 86 -2.17 -6.88 3.46
CA GLY A 86 -1.14 -6.42 4.40
C GLY A 86 -0.46 -5.09 4.02
N VAL A 87 -0.95 -4.45 2.96
CA VAL A 87 -0.51 -3.14 2.46
C VAL A 87 -1.48 -2.07 2.95
N TYR A 88 -1.20 -1.50 4.14
CA TYR A 88 -2.10 -0.53 4.76
C TYR A 88 -1.72 0.94 4.51
N THR A 89 -0.56 1.19 3.90
CA THR A 89 -0.09 2.54 3.56
C THR A 89 -0.90 3.12 2.40
N GLN A 90 -1.06 4.45 2.38
CA GLN A 90 -1.80 5.17 1.33
C GLN A 90 -1.16 5.02 -0.06
N THR A 91 0.15 4.77 -0.11
CA THR A 91 0.89 4.53 -1.34
C THR A 91 1.61 3.19 -1.26
N MET A 92 1.85 2.60 -2.42
CA MET A 92 2.50 1.30 -2.57
C MET A 92 3.44 1.31 -3.77
N TYR A 93 4.37 0.36 -3.80
CA TYR A 93 5.20 0.12 -4.97
C TYR A 93 5.12 -1.34 -5.40
N ALA A 94 5.09 -1.56 -6.71
CA ALA A 94 5.11 -2.87 -7.31
C ALA A 94 6.43 -3.10 -8.05
N VAL A 95 6.97 -4.30 -7.88
CA VAL A 95 8.14 -4.80 -8.60
C VAL A 95 7.68 -5.97 -9.46
N GLY A 96 7.93 -5.91 -10.76
CA GLY A 96 7.73 -7.03 -11.69
C GLY A 96 9.00 -7.32 -12.48
N ARG A 97 9.30 -8.59 -12.73
CA ARG A 97 10.40 -9.05 -13.59
C ARG A 97 9.83 -9.53 -14.91
N LYS A 98 10.60 -9.49 -15.99
CA LYS A 98 10.19 -9.98 -17.31
C LYS A 98 11.25 -10.95 -17.81
#